data_AF-A0A5W7S1D3-F1
#
_entry.id   AF-A0A5W7S1D3-F1
#
_cell.length_a   1.000
_cell.length_b   1.000
_cell.length_c   1.000
_cell.angle_alpha   90.00
_cell.angle_beta   90.00
_cell.angle_gamma   90.00
#
_symmetry.space_group_name_H-M   'P 1'
#
loop_
_entity.id
_entity.type
_entity.pdbx_description
1 polymer ?
#
loop_
_entity_poly.entity_id
_entity_poly.type
_entity_poly.pdbx_seq_one_letter_code
_entity_poly.pdbx_strand_id
1 'polypeptide(L)'
;MAFTKLKLAETEDDEDDYNDDDDKSEILEILPFPKTFLIGYIIEFYFLKNNPNALTDYLKKLRVPGSIKYAKELKSIYSRL
;
A
#
# COMPACT_ATOMS: atom_id res chain seq x y z
N MET A 1 4.26 -13.97 -19.06
CA MET A 1 4.04 -13.58 -17.66
C MET A 1 3.26 -14.70 -17.00
N ALA A 2 3.71 -15.20 -15.84
CA ALA A 2 3.05 -16.29 -15.13
C ALA A 2 2.26 -15.69 -13.94
N PHE A 3 0.98 -16.05 -13.83
CA PHE A 3 0.07 -15.59 -12.79
C PHE A 3 -0.21 -16.74 -11.80
N THR A 4 -0.24 -16.44 -10.51
CA THR A 4 -0.54 -17.41 -9.45
C THR A 4 -1.97 -17.22 -8.97
N LYS A 5 -2.79 -18.28 -9.04
CA LYS A 5 -4.15 -18.28 -8.48
C LYS A 5 -4.06 -18.58 -6.97
N LEU A 6 -4.56 -17.67 -6.13
CA LEU A 6 -4.92 -17.99 -4.74
C LEU A 6 -6.43 -18.19 -4.67
N LYS A 7 -6.86 -19.20 -3.91
CA LYS A 7 -8.25 -19.35 -3.50
C LYS A 7 -8.38 -18.70 -2.12
N LEU A 8 -9.25 -17.70 -2.01
CA LEU A 8 -9.63 -17.15 -0.71
C LEU A 8 -10.49 -18.23 -0.03
N ALA A 9 -10.00 -18.78 1.08
CA ALA A 9 -10.83 -19.61 1.94
C ALA A 9 -11.64 -18.64 2.80
N GLU A 10 -12.95 -18.65 2.63
CA GLU A 10 -13.84 -18.00 3.58
C GLU A 10 -13.60 -18.64 4.95
N THR A 11 -13.31 -17.80 5.93
CA THR A 11 -13.32 -18.21 7.33
C THR A 11 -14.78 -18.46 7.68
N GLU A 12 -15.14 -19.73 7.82
CA GLU A 12 -16.42 -20.17 8.40
C GLU A 12 -16.59 -19.53 9.77
N ASP A 13 -17.53 -18.60 9.89
CA ASP A 13 -18.29 -18.42 11.12
C ASP A 13 -19.71 -17.96 10.74
N ASP A 14 -20.66 -18.58 11.43
CA ASP A 14 -22.10 -18.37 11.43
C ASP A 14 -22.93 -19.08 10.33
N GLU A 15 -23.47 -20.22 10.75
CA GLU A 15 -24.64 -20.91 10.20
C GLU A 15 -25.78 -19.91 9.96
N ASP A 16 -26.14 -19.64 8.70
CA ASP A 16 -27.52 -19.32 8.33
C ASP A 16 -27.81 -19.71 6.87
N ASP A 17 -28.81 -20.56 6.74
CA ASP A 17 -29.38 -21.17 5.54
C ASP A 17 -29.79 -20.15 4.47
N TYR A 18 -28.95 -19.99 3.44
CA TYR A 18 -29.38 -19.49 2.14
C TYR A 18 -28.81 -20.36 1.01
N ASN A 19 -29.63 -21.29 0.55
CA ASN A 19 -29.50 -21.87 -0.77
C ASN A 19 -29.67 -20.75 -1.82
N ASP A 20 -28.57 -20.26 -2.40
CA ASP A 20 -28.57 -19.69 -3.74
C ASP A 20 -27.36 -20.20 -4.51
N ASP A 21 -27.63 -20.77 -5.69
CA ASP A 21 -26.81 -21.70 -6.45
C ASP A 21 -25.68 -20.99 -7.25
N ASP A 22 -25.04 -19.97 -6.65
CA ASP A 22 -24.03 -19.15 -7.34
C ASP A 22 -22.86 -18.67 -6.45
N ASP A 23 -22.43 -19.48 -5.48
CA ASP A 23 -21.11 -19.32 -4.82
C ASP A 23 -19.96 -19.65 -5.78
N LYS A 24 -19.88 -18.91 -6.89
CA LYS A 24 -18.69 -18.85 -7.72
C LYS A 24 -17.61 -18.17 -6.89
N SER A 25 -16.79 -18.99 -6.22
CA SER A 25 -15.53 -18.55 -5.63
C SER A 25 -14.82 -17.60 -6.59
N GLU A 26 -14.80 -16.29 -6.28
CA GLU A 26 -14.23 -15.29 -7.16
C GLU A 26 -12.74 -15.59 -7.32
N ILE A 27 -12.33 -15.95 -8.53
CA ILE A 27 -10.93 -16.18 -8.85
C ILE A 27 -10.28 -14.80 -8.94
N LEU A 28 -9.70 -14.34 -7.84
CA LEU A 28 -8.90 -13.13 -7.82
C LEU A 28 -7.61 -13.36 -8.60
N GLU A 29 -7.47 -12.67 -9.73
CA GLU A 29 -6.24 -12.64 -10.50
C GLU A 29 -5.19 -11.83 -9.73
N ILE A 30 -4.23 -12.52 -9.11
CA ILE A 30 -3.11 -11.84 -8.45
C ILE A 30 -2.16 -11.37 -9.53
N LEU A 31 -2.27 -10.07 -9.84
CA LEU A 31 -1.28 -9.35 -10.61
C LEU A 31 0.08 -9.46 -9.90
N PRO A 32 1.19 -9.67 -10.63
CA PRO A 32 2.52 -9.65 -10.04
C PRO A 32 2.76 -8.28 -9.42
N PHE A 33 2.70 -8.23 -8.09
CA PHE A 33 2.82 -6.99 -7.36
C PHE A 33 4.25 -6.44 -7.53
N PRO A 34 4.43 -5.26 -8.12
CA PRO A 34 5.75 -4.77 -8.45
C PRO A 34 6.46 -4.43 -7.15
N LYS A 35 7.43 -5.27 -6.73
CA LYS A 35 8.22 -5.08 -5.50
C LYS A 35 8.82 -3.68 -5.35
N THR A 36 8.99 -2.98 -6.48
CA THR A 36 9.49 -1.61 -6.56
C THR A 36 8.57 -0.57 -5.93
N PHE A 37 7.28 -0.86 -5.68
CA PHE A 37 6.36 0.10 -5.08
C PHE A 37 6.82 0.60 -3.70
N LEU A 38 7.56 -0.22 -2.94
CA LEU A 38 8.08 0.13 -1.61
C LEU A 38 9.24 1.11 -1.65
N ILE A 39 9.94 1.22 -2.78
CA ILE A 39 11.20 1.96 -2.87
C ILE A 39 10.99 3.43 -2.52
N GLY A 40 9.90 4.05 -2.99
CA GLY A 40 9.55 5.43 -2.66
C GLY A 40 9.42 5.64 -1.15
N TYR A 41 8.64 4.80 -0.48
CA TYR A 41 8.42 4.88 0.96
C TYR A 41 9.70 4.66 1.78
N ILE A 42 10.58 3.75 1.35
CA ILE A 42 11.87 3.53 2.01
C ILE A 42 12.76 4.78 1.91
N ILE A 43 12.78 5.44 0.74
CA ILE A 43 13.54 6.69 0.55
C ILE A 43 12.94 7.82 1.39
N GLU A 44 11.61 7.95 1.42
CA GLU A 44 10.91 8.93 2.27
C GLU A 44 11.25 8.73 3.75
N PHE A 45 11.21 7.48 4.23
CA PHE A 45 11.62 7.10 5.59
C PHE A 45 13.09 7.43 5.88
N TYR A 46 13.99 7.15 4.92
CA TYR A 46 15.40 7.51 5.05
C TYR A 46 15.57 9.02 5.25
N PHE A 47 14.84 9.85 4.50
CA PHE A 47 14.89 11.31 4.71
C PHE A 47 14.31 11.71 6.06
N LEU A 48 13.17 11.15 6.47
CA LEU A 48 12.57 11.43 7.78
C LEU A 48 13.53 11.13 8.94
N LYS A 49 14.30 10.05 8.85
CA LYS A 49 15.25 9.65 9.89
C LYS A 49 16.53 10.47 9.89
N ASN A 50 17.10 10.74 8.72
CA ASN A 50 18.49 11.25 8.61
C ASN A 50 18.58 12.71 8.20
N ASN A 51 17.63 13.21 7.39
CA ASN A 51 17.62 14.60 6.93
C ASN A 51 16.20 15.05 6.54
N PRO A 52 15.34 15.38 7.54
CA PRO A 52 13.96 15.77 7.29
C PRO A 52 13.84 16.99 6.38
N ASN A 53 14.83 17.88 6.37
CA ASN A 53 14.80 19.10 5.56
C ASN A 53 14.87 18.80 4.06
N ALA A 54 15.58 17.74 3.67
CA ALA A 54 15.70 17.32 2.28
C ALA A 54 14.47 16.60 1.71
N LEU A 55 13.54 16.14 2.56
CA LEU A 55 12.34 15.41 2.14
C LEU A 55 11.48 16.21 1.17
N THR A 56 11.27 17.50 1.44
CA THR A 56 10.44 18.36 0.59
C THR A 56 11.04 18.51 -0.82
N ASP A 57 12.36 18.61 -0.92
CA ASP A 57 13.05 18.76 -2.21
C ASP A 57 13.06 17.45 -3.00
N TYR A 58 13.17 16.31 -2.32
CA TYR A 58 12.97 15.00 -2.93
C TYR A 58 11.57 14.87 -3.53
N LEU A 59 10.53 15.21 -2.77
CA LEU A 59 9.13 15.12 -3.22
C LEU A 59 8.83 16.07 -4.38
N LYS A 60 9.43 17.26 -4.39
CA LYS A 60 9.36 18.20 -5.53
C LYS A 60 9.99 17.61 -6.80
N LYS A 61 11.17 16.98 -6.69
CA LYS A 61 11.82 16.30 -7.82
C LYS A 61 10.98 15.16 -8.37
N LEU A 62 10.29 14.45 -7.49
CA LEU A 62 9.34 13.38 -7.85
C LEU A 62 7.99 13.93 -8.40
N ARG A 63 7.82 15.25 -8.44
CA ARG A 63 6.61 15.95 -8.90
C ARG A 63 5.34 15.53 -8.14
N VAL A 64 5.47 15.21 -6.86
CA VAL A 64 4.31 14.89 -6.00
C VAL A 64 3.44 16.14 -5.84
N PRO A 65 2.15 16.08 -6.19
CA PRO A 65 1.21 17.18 -5.95
C PRO A 65 1.15 17.52 -4.46
N GLY A 66 1.17 18.81 -4.12
CA GLY A 66 1.11 19.21 -2.72
C GLY A 66 2.31 18.75 -1.87
N SER A 67 3.47 18.51 -2.49
CA SER A 67 4.71 18.03 -1.84
C SER A 67 5.04 18.70 -0.51
N ILE A 68 4.79 20.01 -0.36
CA ILE A 68 5.02 20.75 0.89
C ILE A 68 4.07 20.27 2.00
N LYS A 69 2.78 20.12 1.71
CA LYS A 69 1.78 19.64 2.67
C LYS A 69 2.07 18.18 3.04
N TYR A 70 2.32 17.34 2.05
CA TYR A 70 2.66 15.93 2.26
C TYR A 70 3.91 15.76 3.14
N ALA A 71 5.00 16.49 2.84
CA ALA A 71 6.21 16.46 3.65
C ALA A 71 5.95 16.89 5.11
N LYS A 72 5.07 17.86 5.33
CA LYS A 72 4.71 18.35 6.68
C LYS A 72 3.95 17.27 7.46
N GLU A 73 3.01 16.59 6.83
CA GLU A 73 2.24 15.50 7.45
C GLU A 73 3.16 14.32 7.80
N LEU A 74 4.02 13.89 6.87
CA LEU A 74 4.98 12.83 7.12
C LEU A 74 5.91 13.13 8.31
N LYS A 75 6.44 14.36 8.39
CA LYS A 75 7.26 14.80 9.52
C LYS A 75 6.48 14.77 10.84
N SER A 76 5.24 15.25 10.82
CA SER A 76 4.37 15.24 11.99
C SER A 76 4.07 13.82 12.47
N ILE A 77 3.81 12.88 11.56
CA ILE A 77 3.58 11.48 11.91
C ILE A 77 4.86 10.86 12.47
N TYR A 78 5.99 11.05 11.79
CA TYR A 78 7.27 10.50 12.23
C TYR A 78 7.71 11.01 13.60
N SER A 79 7.44 12.28 13.93
CA SER A 79 7.75 12.84 15.25
C SER A 79 6.93 12.24 16.41
N ARG A 80 5.90 11.45 16.12
CA ARG A 80 5.02 10.79 17.10
C ARG A 80 5.30 9.29 17.22
N LEU A 81 6.21 8.75 16.40
CA LEU A 81 6.71 7.38 16.48
C LEU A 81 7.87 7.31 17.47
#